data_AF-A0A447TF35-F1
#
_entry.id   AF-A0A447TF35-F1
#
_cell.length_a   1.000
_cell.length_b   1.000
_cell.length_c   1.000
_cell.angle_alpha   90.00
_cell.angle_beta   90.00
_cell.angle_gamma   90.00
#
_symmetry.space_group_name_H-M   'P 1'
#
loop_
_entity.id
_entity.type
_entity.pdbx_description
1 polymer ?
#
loop_
_entity_poly.entity_id
_entity_poly.type
_entity_poly.pdbx_seq_one_letter_code
_entity_poly.pdbx_strand_id
1 'polypeptide(L)' 'MSDILNTIIATKHQEIAAALASRSLAAVRADAEARGDRRDFVAALRAKHALGKAAVIAEVKKASRARA' A
#
# COMPACT_ATOMS: atom_id res chain seq x y z
N MET A 1 -12.76 -17.30 -2.59
CA MET A 1 -11.59 -16.45 -2.88
C MET A 1 -11.09 -16.85 -4.26
N SER A 2 -10.83 -15.92 -5.18
CA SER A 2 -10.26 -16.30 -6.49
C SER A 2 -8.86 -16.90 -6.31
N ASP A 3 -8.52 -17.88 -7.16
CA ASP A 3 -7.23 -18.58 -7.14
C ASP A 3 -6.02 -17.62 -7.14
N ILE A 4 -6.13 -16.54 -7.91
CA ILE A 4 -5.08 -15.52 -7.99
C ILE A 4 -4.85 -14.78 -6.67
N LEU A 5 -5.92 -14.49 -5.90
CA LEU A 5 -5.77 -13.83 -4.60
C LEU A 5 -5.12 -14.77 -3.58
N ASN A 6 -5.45 -16.06 -3.62
CA ASN A 6 -4.79 -17.06 -2.77
C ASN A 6 -3.29 -17.14 -3.08
N THR A 7 -2.93 -17.13 -4.38
CA THR A 7 -1.53 -17.12 -4.82
C THR A 7 -0.78 -15.88 -4.32
N ILE A 8 -1.40 -14.69 -4.43
CA ILE A 8 -0.83 -13.43 -3.95
C ILE A 8 -0.60 -13.50 -2.43
N ILE A 9 -1.59 -13.96 -1.67
CA ILE A 9 -1.51 -14.07 -0.21
C ILE A 9 -0.40 -15.04 0.21
N ALA A 10 -0.37 -16.25 -0.37
CA ALA A 10 0.66 -17.25 -0.07
C ALA A 10 2.07 -16.71 -0.35
N THR A 11 2.25 -16.01 -1.48
CA THR A 11 3.53 -15.36 -1.82
C THR A 11 3.90 -14.28 -0.80
N LYS A 12 2.96 -13.43 -0.38
CA LYS A 12 3.23 -12.38 0.63
C LYS A 12 3.66 -12.96 1.97
N HIS A 13 3.10 -14.09 2.42
CA HIS A 13 3.55 -14.73 3.65
C HIS A 13 5.03 -15.14 3.60
N GLN A 14 5.47 -15.72 2.49
CA GLN A 14 6.87 -16.10 2.28
C GLN A 14 7.79 -14.87 2.28
N GLU A 15 7.39 -13.81 1.60
CA GLU A 15 8.15 -12.56 1.57
C GLU A 15 8.24 -11.89 2.95
N ILE A 16 7.16 -11.88 3.74
CA ILE A 16 7.18 -11.33 5.10
C ILE A 16 8.15 -12.13 5.98
N ALA A 17 8.11 -13.47 5.91
CA ALA A 17 9.03 -14.31 6.67
C ALA A 17 10.50 -14.03 6.31
N ALA A 18 10.80 -13.91 5.02
CA ALA A 18 12.14 -13.53 4.55
C ALA A 18 12.55 -12.11 4.99
N ALA A 19 11.64 -11.14 4.92
CA ALA A 19 11.91 -9.76 5.33
C ALA A 19 12.18 -9.66 6.83
N LEU A 20 11.40 -10.37 7.66
CA LEU A 20 11.59 -10.39 9.11
C LEU A 20 12.93 -11.00 9.53
N ALA A 21 13.48 -11.94 8.76
CA ALA A 21 14.83 -12.46 8.99
C ALA A 21 15.92 -11.40 8.73
N SER A 22 15.68 -10.45 7.83
CA SER A 22 16.62 -9.37 7.51
C SER A 22 16.47 -8.14 8.40
N ARG A 23 15.27 -7.85 8.89
CA ARG A 23 14.96 -6.62 9.63
C ARG A 23 13.79 -6.83 10.58
N SER A 24 13.99 -6.44 11.85
CA SER A 24 12.97 -6.58 12.87
C SER A 24 11.79 -5.62 12.65
N LEU A 25 10.60 -6.04 13.08
CA LEU A 25 9.40 -5.19 13.06
C LEU A 25 9.58 -3.91 13.87
N ALA A 26 10.30 -3.98 15.00
CA ALA A 26 10.57 -2.82 15.84
C ALA A 26 11.40 -1.75 15.09
N ALA A 27 12.42 -2.17 14.34
CA ALA A 27 13.22 -1.25 13.52
C ALA A 27 12.41 -0.63 12.38
N VAL A 28 11.51 -1.40 11.75
CA VAL A 28 10.59 -0.86 10.72
C VAL A 28 9.65 0.18 11.32
N ARG A 29 9.13 -0.08 12.52
CA ARG A 29 8.22 0.84 13.22
C ARG A 29 8.90 2.15 13.60
N ALA A 30 10.11 2.08 14.16
CA ALA A 30 10.87 3.27 14.55
C ALA A 30 11.11 4.20 13.35
N ASP A 31 11.52 3.65 12.20
CA ASP A 31 11.69 4.42 10.97
C ASP A 31 10.39 5.05 10.50
N ALA A 32 9.28 4.31 10.55
CA ALA A 32 7.97 4.81 10.15
C ALA A 32 7.49 5.97 11.04
N GLU A 33 7.73 5.88 12.35
CA GLU A 33 7.39 6.93 13.32
C GLU A 33 8.27 8.18 13.17
N ALA A 34 9.53 8.02 12.77
CA ALA A 34 10.45 9.12 12.50
C ALA A 34 10.13 9.91 11.21
N ARG A 35 9.24 9.41 10.35
CA ARG A 35 8.87 10.08 9.08
C ARG A 35 8.00 11.33 9.32
N GLY A 36 8.53 12.48 8.89
CA GLY A 36 7.83 13.78 8.94
C GLY A 36 7.03 14.14 7.68
N ASP A 37 7.18 13.39 6.59
CA ASP A 37 6.64 13.67 5.25
C ASP A 37 5.21 13.14 5.02
N ARG A 38 4.45 12.94 6.10
CA ARG A 38 3.08 12.41 6.04
C ARG A 38 2.14 13.45 5.44
N ARG A 39 1.40 13.06 4.40
CA ARG A 39 0.31 13.85 3.82
C ARG A 39 -1.02 13.21 4.16
N ASP A 40 -2.04 14.02 4.43
CA ASP A 40 -3.37 13.50 4.71
C ASP A 40 -4.09 13.13 3.41
N PHE A 41 -4.03 11.83 3.08
CA PHE A 41 -4.67 11.24 1.91
C PHE A 41 -6.19 11.42 1.92
N VAL A 42 -6.83 11.26 3.07
CA VAL A 42 -8.30 11.33 3.20
C VAL A 42 -8.77 12.77 3.09
N ALA A 43 -8.10 13.71 3.77
CA ALA A 43 -8.42 15.12 3.67
C ALA A 43 -8.26 15.64 2.24
N ALA A 44 -7.24 15.19 1.50
CA ALA A 44 -7.06 15.58 0.11
C ALA A 44 -8.26 15.19 -0.78
N LEU A 45 -8.79 13.98 -0.60
CA LEU A 45 -9.98 13.52 -1.32
C LEU A 45 -11.23 14.31 -0.90
N ARG A 46 -11.43 14.48 0.41
CA ARG A 46 -12.57 15.24 0.96
C ARG A 46 -12.57 16.69 0.51
N ALA A 47 -11.41 17.35 0.47
CA ALA A 47 -11.29 18.73 0.00
C ALA A 47 -11.70 18.89 -1.47
N LYS A 48 -11.41 17.91 -2.33
CA LYS A 48 -11.89 17.92 -3.73
C LYS A 48 -13.40 17.77 -3.80
N HIS A 49 -13.97 16.82 -3.06
CA HIS A 49 -15.42 16.61 -3.01
C HIS A 49 -16.19 17.82 -2.47
N ALA A 50 -15.67 18.47 -1.42
CA ALA A 50 -16.28 19.68 -0.84
C ALA A 50 -16.39 20.84 -1.85
N LEU A 51 -15.52 20.85 -2.86
CA LEU A 51 -15.53 21.82 -3.95
C LEU A 51 -16.34 21.35 -5.17
N GLY A 52 -17.06 20.22 -5.07
CA GLY A 52 -17.76 19.60 -6.20
C GLY A 52 -16.84 19.07 -7.29
N LYS A 53 -15.56 18.84 -6.98
CA LYS A 53 -14.54 18.38 -7.94
C LYS A 53 -14.32 16.87 -7.83
N ALA A 54 -13.95 16.24 -8.94
CA ALA A 54 -13.50 14.86 -8.93
C ALA A 54 -12.24 14.68 -8.05
N ALA A 55 -12.27 13.70 -7.16
CA ALA A 55 -11.13 13.29 -6.35
C ALA A 55 -10.46 12.05 -6.97
N VAL A 56 -9.42 12.27 -7.76
CA VAL A 56 -8.77 11.20 -8.53
C VAL A 56 -7.56 10.65 -7.78
N ILE A 57 -7.54 9.33 -7.56
CA ILE A 57 -6.34 8.58 -7.16
C ILE A 57 -5.69 8.07 -8.45
N ALA A 58 -4.66 8.76 -8.92
CA ALA A 58 -3.93 8.37 -10.12
C ALA A 58 -2.99 7.19 -9.79
N GLU A 59 -3.37 5.98 -10.17
CA GLU A 59 -2.56 4.78 -9.96
C GLU A 59 -1.40 4.70 -10.96
N VAL A 60 -0.17 4.58 -10.46
CA VAL A 60 1.01 4.27 -11.28
C VAL A 60 1.25 2.76 -11.26
N LYS A 61 0.77 2.04 -12.28
CA LYS A 61 0.85 0.57 -12.38
C LYS A 61 1.59 0.10 -13.62
N LYS A 62 2.63 -0.73 -13.42
CA LYS A 62 3.44 -1.32 -14.50
C LYS A 62 2.74 -2.49 -15.21
N ALA A 63 2.13 -3.41 -14.47
CA ALA A 63 1.46 -4.59 -15.03
C ALA A 63 0.33 -5.08 -14.10
N SER A 64 -0.59 -5.90 -14.62
CA SER A 64 -1.66 -6.53 -13.85
C SER A 64 -1.86 -7.97 -14.32
N ARG A 65 -1.99 -8.91 -13.37
CA ARG A 65 -2.30 -10.32 -13.67
C ARG A 65 -3.75 -10.54 -14.15
N ALA A 66 -4.61 -9.52 -14.07
CA ALA A 66 -6.02 -9.60 -14.46
C ALA A 66 -6.30 -9.12 -15.91
N ARG A 67 -5.28 -8.70 -16.66
CA ARG A 67 -5.41 -8.28 -18.07
C ARG A 67 -4.72 -9.24 -19.05
N ALA A 68 -4.31 -10.42 -18.59
CA ALA A 68 -3.81 -11.50 -19.42
C ALA A 68 -4.95 -12.49 -19.70
#